data_AF-A0A354WP63-F1
#
_entry.id   AF-A0A354WP63-F1
#
_cell.length_a   1.000
_cell.length_b   1.000
_cell.length_c   1.000
_cell.angle_alpha   90.00
_cell.angle_beta   90.00
_cell.angle_gamma   90.00
#
_symmetry.space_group_name_H-M   'P 1'
#
loop_
_entity.id
_entity.type
_entity.pdbx_description
1 polymer ?
#
loop_
_entity_poly.entity_id
_entity_poly.type
_entity_poly.pdbx_seq_one_letter_code
_entity_poly.pdbx_strand_id
1 'polypeptide(L)'
;AGCCAQMVGFAVMSFRENGWGGLVAQGVGTSMLQMPNIVKNPRIWIPPTLASAITGPMATCLFRLEMNGTAVSSGMGTCGFVGQIGVYTGWVNDIASGAKTAITAMDWAGLVLICFVLPAVLSWAFCALLRKWGWIRENDLKLEM
;
A
#
# COMPACT_ATOMS: atom_id res chain seq x y z
N ALA A 1 3.12 5.65 3.14
CA ALA A 1 3.59 4.85 1.99
C ALA A 1 3.66 3.35 2.30
N GLY A 2 4.43 2.92 3.31
CA GLY A 2 4.66 1.49 3.58
C GLY A 2 3.40 0.65 3.92
N CYS A 3 2.49 1.15 4.75
CA CYS A 3 1.23 0.43 5.06
C CYS A 3 0.31 0.33 3.84
N CYS A 4 0.21 1.39 3.03
CA CYS A 4 -0.53 1.35 1.75
C CYS A 4 0.10 0.33 0.80
N ALA A 5 1.43 0.26 0.75
CA ALA A 5 2.14 -0.69 -0.08
C ALA A 5 1.84 -2.14 0.30
N GLN A 6 1.72 -2.44 1.60
CA GLN A 6 1.27 -3.75 2.04
C GLN A 6 -0.18 -4.04 1.67
N MET A 7 -1.12 -3.13 1.94
CA MET A 7 -2.53 -3.34 1.65
C MET A 7 -2.81 -3.51 0.16
N VAL A 8 -2.33 -2.57 -0.65
CA VAL A 8 -2.47 -2.63 -2.11
C VAL A 8 -1.67 -3.79 -2.68
N GLY A 9 -0.48 -4.06 -2.14
CA GLY A 9 0.34 -5.20 -2.55
C GLY A 9 -0.39 -6.53 -2.35
N PHE A 10 -0.96 -6.74 -1.16
CA PHE A 10 -1.79 -7.91 -0.85
C PHE A 10 -3.07 -7.98 -1.68
N ALA A 11 -3.76 -6.86 -1.86
CA ALA A 11 -4.98 -6.78 -2.67
C ALA A 11 -4.72 -7.16 -4.14
N VAL A 12 -3.61 -6.68 -4.72
CA VAL A 12 -3.25 -6.95 -6.13
C VAL A 12 -2.73 -8.37 -6.31
N MET A 13 -1.89 -8.87 -5.39
CA MET A 13 -1.38 -10.23 -5.49
C MET A 13 -2.46 -11.30 -5.26
N SER A 14 -3.49 -10.99 -4.45
CA SER A 14 -4.61 -11.88 -4.14
C SER A 14 -5.79 -11.74 -5.10
N PHE A 15 -5.80 -10.71 -5.96
CA PHE A 15 -6.87 -10.46 -6.94
C PHE A 15 -7.16 -11.67 -7.83
N ARG A 16 -6.12 -12.44 -8.19
CA ARG A 16 -6.28 -13.63 -9.03
C ARG A 16 -7.01 -14.78 -8.33
N GLU A 17 -7.05 -14.80 -7.01
CA GLU A 17 -7.64 -15.88 -6.19
C GLU A 17 -8.94 -15.45 -5.49
N ASN A 18 -9.06 -14.18 -5.11
CA ASN A 18 -10.20 -13.62 -4.37
C ASN A 18 -11.05 -12.65 -5.19
N GLY A 19 -10.65 -12.35 -6.44
CA GLY A 19 -11.32 -11.41 -7.32
C GLY A 19 -11.47 -10.00 -6.72
N TRP A 20 -12.53 -9.33 -7.13
CA TRP A 20 -12.87 -7.97 -6.68
C TRP A 20 -13.22 -7.91 -5.19
N GLY A 21 -13.78 -8.98 -4.63
CA GLY A 21 -14.09 -9.08 -3.19
C GLY A 21 -12.83 -8.97 -2.34
N GLY A 22 -11.79 -9.74 -2.67
CA GLY A 22 -10.49 -9.67 -1.98
C GLY A 22 -9.80 -8.32 -2.12
N LEU A 23 -9.90 -7.70 -3.29
CA LEU A 23 -9.27 -6.40 -3.55
C LEU A 23 -9.89 -5.30 -2.68
N VAL A 24 -11.21 -5.27 -2.54
CA VAL A 24 -11.89 -4.30 -1.67
C VAL A 24 -11.64 -4.64 -0.20
N ALA A 25 -11.72 -5.92 0.18
CA ALA A 25 -11.52 -6.33 1.57
C ALA A 25 -10.09 -6.05 2.08
N GLN A 26 -9.07 -6.27 1.26
CA GLN A 26 -7.68 -6.05 1.65
C GLN A 26 -7.20 -4.62 1.40
N GLY A 27 -7.67 -4.02 0.29
CA GLY A 27 -7.29 -2.67 -0.12
C GLY A 27 -8.01 -1.58 0.67
N VAL A 28 -9.31 -1.72 0.94
CA VAL A 28 -10.09 -0.74 1.71
C VAL A 28 -10.25 -1.18 3.16
N GLY A 29 -10.37 -2.48 3.41
CA GLY A 29 -10.51 -3.05 4.75
C GLY A 29 -9.17 -3.12 5.47
N THR A 30 -8.49 -4.27 5.44
CA THR A 30 -7.17 -4.42 6.10
C THR A 30 -6.32 -5.55 5.50
N SER A 31 -5.00 -5.35 5.45
CA SER A 31 -4.04 -6.41 5.11
C SER A 31 -3.98 -7.51 6.17
N MET A 32 -4.51 -7.26 7.38
CA MET A 32 -4.57 -8.25 8.45
C MET A 32 -5.41 -9.48 8.08
N LEU A 33 -6.31 -9.37 7.08
CA LEU A 33 -7.03 -10.51 6.51
C LEU A 33 -6.11 -11.58 5.92
N GLN A 34 -4.91 -11.20 5.47
CA GLN A 34 -3.90 -12.14 4.95
C GLN A 34 -3.06 -12.77 6.07
N MET A 35 -3.20 -12.33 7.33
CA MET A 35 -2.36 -12.84 8.42
C MET A 35 -2.46 -14.37 8.62
N PRO A 36 -3.65 -15.01 8.54
CA PRO A 36 -3.75 -16.47 8.60
C PRO A 36 -2.97 -17.17 7.47
N ASN A 37 -2.95 -16.57 6.29
CA ASN A 37 -2.21 -17.08 5.14
C ASN A 37 -0.69 -16.85 5.31
N ILE A 38 -0.28 -15.72 5.89
CA ILE A 38 1.13 -15.44 6.19
C ILE A 38 1.66 -16.43 7.22
N VAL A 39 0.86 -16.79 8.23
CA VAL A 39 1.25 -17.79 9.23
C VAL A 39 1.42 -19.17 8.59
N LYS A 40 0.57 -19.55 7.63
CA LYS A 40 0.70 -20.81 6.87
C LYS A 40 1.89 -20.80 5.91
N ASN A 41 2.11 -19.70 5.20
CA ASN A 41 3.22 -19.53 4.26
C ASN A 41 3.81 -18.11 4.38
N PRO A 42 4.85 -17.91 5.21
CA PRO A 42 5.43 -16.57 5.45
C PRO A 42 6.06 -15.96 4.20
N ARG A 43 6.30 -16.76 3.15
CA ARG A 43 6.87 -16.30 1.88
C ARG A 43 5.95 -15.35 1.13
N ILE A 44 4.64 -15.40 1.37
CA ILE A 44 3.68 -14.47 0.75
C ILE A 44 3.85 -13.02 1.23
N TRP A 45 4.53 -12.81 2.37
CA TRP A 45 4.79 -11.48 2.93
C TRP A 45 6.01 -10.80 2.30
N ILE A 46 6.86 -11.55 1.60
CA ILE A 46 8.08 -11.05 0.96
C ILE A 46 7.77 -10.00 -0.13
N PRO A 47 6.87 -10.24 -1.11
CA PRO A 47 6.56 -9.28 -2.16
C PRO A 47 6.09 -7.90 -1.64
N PRO A 48 5.06 -7.81 -0.76
CA PRO A 48 4.59 -6.52 -0.28
C PRO A 48 5.60 -5.83 0.66
N THR A 49 6.45 -6.59 1.36
CA THR A 49 7.51 -6.03 2.20
C THR A 49 8.63 -5.41 1.35
N LEU A 50 9.05 -6.08 0.27
CA LEU A 50 9.99 -5.51 -0.71
C LEU A 50 9.41 -4.27 -1.39
N ALA A 51 8.14 -4.33 -1.80
CA ALA A 51 7.46 -3.17 -2.37
C ALA A 51 7.42 -1.99 -1.37
N SER A 52 7.15 -2.24 -0.09
CA SER A 52 7.19 -1.23 0.98
C SER A 52 8.60 -0.66 1.19
N ALA A 53 9.62 -1.51 1.18
CA ALA A 53 11.03 -1.12 1.34
C ALA A 53 11.53 -0.23 0.19
N ILE A 54 10.95 -0.36 -1.01
CA ILE A 54 11.28 0.49 -2.17
C ILE A 54 10.41 1.75 -2.19
N THR A 55 9.10 1.62 -1.93
CA THR A 55 8.16 2.75 -1.94
C THR A 55 8.37 3.71 -0.76
N GLY A 56 8.87 3.24 0.37
CA GLY A 56 9.22 4.07 1.52
C GLY A 56 10.25 5.16 1.17
N PRO A 57 11.48 4.80 0.76
CA PRO A 57 12.51 5.75 0.35
C PRO A 57 12.09 6.60 -0.85
N MET A 58 11.35 6.06 -1.81
CA MET A 58 10.88 6.87 -2.93
C MET A 58 9.85 7.93 -2.49
N ALA A 59 9.00 7.64 -1.51
CA ALA A 59 8.05 8.61 -0.99
C ALA A 59 8.73 9.76 -0.23
N THR A 60 9.75 9.46 0.57
CA THR A 60 10.50 10.46 1.34
C THR A 60 11.54 11.20 0.50
N CYS A 61 12.31 10.51 -0.33
CA CYS A 61 13.41 11.12 -1.09
C CYS A 61 12.96 11.78 -2.40
N LEU A 62 11.95 11.23 -3.09
CA LEU A 62 11.54 11.73 -4.43
C LEU A 62 10.39 12.73 -4.35
N PHE A 63 9.41 12.50 -3.46
CA PHE A 63 8.22 13.33 -3.35
C PHE A 63 8.16 14.18 -2.08
N ARG A 64 9.09 14.01 -1.12
CA ARG A 64 9.08 14.69 0.20
C ARG A 64 7.67 14.74 0.81
N LEU A 65 6.93 13.63 0.71
CA LEU A 65 5.61 13.51 1.32
C LEU A 65 5.81 13.26 2.81
N GLU A 66 6.00 14.34 3.56
CA GLU A 66 5.97 14.30 5.01
C GLU A 66 4.52 14.13 5.47
N MET A 67 4.25 13.09 6.26
CA MET A 67 3.00 13.00 7.01
C MET A 67 3.09 13.93 8.22
N ASN A 68 2.88 15.22 7.99
CA ASN A 68 2.70 16.26 9.02
C ASN A 68 1.27 16.27 9.62
N GLY A 69 0.51 15.19 9.39
CA GLY A 69 -0.80 14.94 10.00
C GLY A 69 -0.69 14.16 11.32
N THR A 70 -1.82 13.71 11.87
CA THR A 70 -1.83 12.89 13.09
C THR A 70 -1.09 11.56 12.88
N ALA A 71 -0.16 11.20 13.77
CA ALA A 71 0.64 9.97 13.71
C ALA A 71 -0.19 8.67 13.59
N VAL A 72 -1.47 8.73 13.99
CA VAL A 72 -2.44 7.63 13.82
C VAL A 72 -2.70 7.32 12.34
N SER A 73 -2.69 8.34 11.47
CA SER A 73 -2.98 8.15 10.05
C SER A 73 -1.83 7.46 9.30
N SER A 74 -0.57 7.63 9.73
CA SER A 74 0.59 7.00 9.07
C SER A 74 0.64 5.49 9.24
N GLY A 75 0.04 4.98 10.32
CA GLY A 75 -0.03 3.54 10.61
C GLY A 75 -1.20 2.82 9.92
N MET A 76 -2.26 3.52 9.54
CA MET A 76 -3.52 2.92 9.05
C MET A 76 -3.48 2.50 7.58
N GLY A 77 -2.56 3.02 6.77
CA GLY A 77 -2.49 2.68 5.35
C GLY A 77 -3.75 3.13 4.57
N THR A 78 -4.27 2.26 3.69
CA THR A 78 -5.50 2.52 2.92
C THR A 78 -6.79 2.10 3.65
N CYS A 79 -6.71 1.60 4.90
CA CYS A 79 -7.87 1.31 5.77
C CYS A 79 -8.84 2.48 5.77
N GLY A 80 -10.05 2.30 5.23
CA GLY A 80 -11.11 3.31 5.25
C GLY A 80 -10.70 4.67 4.68
N PHE A 81 -9.69 4.71 3.80
CA PHE A 81 -9.08 5.93 3.26
C PHE A 81 -8.42 6.86 4.30
N VAL A 82 -8.17 6.37 5.52
CA VAL A 82 -7.65 7.17 6.64
C VAL A 82 -6.24 7.69 6.35
N GLY A 83 -5.39 6.93 5.66
CA GLY A 83 -4.05 7.37 5.27
C GLY A 83 -4.07 8.49 4.22
N GLN A 84 -4.98 8.43 3.25
CA GLN A 84 -5.16 9.46 2.23
C GLN A 84 -5.69 10.75 2.83
N ILE A 85 -6.64 10.64 3.76
CA ILE A 85 -7.16 11.78 4.53
C ILE A 85 -6.04 12.42 5.35
N GLY A 86 -5.14 11.63 5.96
CA GLY A 86 -4.02 12.19 6.71
C GLY A 86 -2.95 12.88 5.87
N VAL A 87 -2.71 12.42 4.64
CA VAL A 87 -1.84 13.14 3.71
C VAL A 87 -2.49 14.45 3.27
N TYR A 88 -3.80 14.45 3.03
CA TYR A 88 -4.54 15.67 2.72
C TYR A 88 -4.50 16.69 3.87
N THR A 89 -4.73 16.26 5.11
CA THR A 89 -4.61 17.16 6.28
C THR A 89 -3.18 17.65 6.50
N GLY A 90 -2.17 16.82 6.19
CA GLY A 90 -0.77 17.24 6.16
C GLY A 90 -0.50 18.37 5.16
N TRP A 91 -1.03 18.28 3.94
CA TRP A 91 -0.91 19.35 2.95
C TRP A 91 -1.63 20.64 3.37
N VAL A 92 -2.79 20.53 4.03
CA VAL A 92 -3.50 21.70 4.59
C VAL A 92 -2.68 22.38 5.67
N ASN A 93 -2.01 21.61 6.54
CA ASN A 93 -1.09 22.15 7.54
C ASN A 93 0.17 22.79 6.92
N ASP A 94 0.74 22.20 5.86
CA ASP A 94 1.89 22.76 5.14
C ASP A 94 1.54 24.07 4.40
N ILE A 95 0.28 24.23 3.99
CA ILE A 95 -0.24 25.49 3.45
C ILE A 95 -0.41 26.52 4.57
N ALA A 96 -0.92 26.10 5.73
CA ALA A 96 -1.06 26.97 6.90
C ALA A 96 0.29 27.42 7.49
N SER A 97 1.34 26.61 7.35
CA SER A 97 2.71 26.95 7.77
C SER A 97 3.50 27.75 6.73
N GLY A 98 2.92 28.02 5.55
CA GLY A 98 3.56 28.77 4.47
C GLY A 98 4.61 28.00 3.67
N ALA A 99 4.75 26.68 3.89
CA ALA A 99 5.69 25.82 3.18
C ALA A 99 5.23 25.48 1.74
N LYS A 100 3.92 25.52 1.47
CA LYS A 100 3.32 25.37 0.12
C LYS A 100 2.23 26.40 -0.14
N THR A 101 2.21 26.95 -1.35
CA THR A 101 1.25 28.01 -1.76
C THR A 101 -0.10 27.46 -2.23
N ALA A 102 -0.16 26.21 -2.71
CA ALA A 102 -1.40 25.52 -3.08
C ALA A 102 -1.20 24.00 -3.15
N ILE A 103 -2.28 23.24 -3.00
CA ILE A 103 -2.31 21.81 -3.34
C ILE A 103 -2.28 21.72 -4.87
N THR A 104 -1.19 21.19 -5.44
CA THR A 104 -1.07 21.08 -6.90
C THR A 104 -1.62 19.74 -7.40
N ALA A 105 -2.01 19.69 -8.68
CA ALA A 105 -2.38 18.42 -9.33
C ALA A 105 -1.23 17.39 -9.30
N MET A 106 0.02 17.87 -9.16
CA MET A 106 1.21 17.04 -9.04
C MET A 106 1.30 16.31 -7.69
N ASP A 107 0.80 16.92 -6.60
CA ASP A 107 0.72 16.29 -5.28
C ASP A 107 -0.29 15.14 -5.27
N TRP A 108 -1.47 15.36 -5.87
CA TRP A 108 -2.49 14.32 -6.07
C TRP A 108 -1.99 13.18 -6.95
N ALA A 109 -1.29 13.51 -8.05
CA ALA A 109 -0.66 12.52 -8.89
C ALA A 109 0.40 11.71 -8.11
N GLY A 110 1.22 12.36 -7.29
CA GLY A 110 2.21 11.71 -6.43
C GLY A 110 1.58 10.76 -5.41
N LEU A 111 0.49 11.17 -4.77
CA LEU A 111 -0.25 10.33 -3.82
C LEU A 111 -0.83 9.09 -4.49
N VAL A 112 -1.52 9.24 -5.62
CA VAL A 112 -2.08 8.09 -6.36
C VAL A 112 -0.96 7.17 -6.85
N LEU A 113 0.12 7.76 -7.37
CA LEU A 113 1.26 7.00 -7.87
C LEU A 113 1.88 6.17 -6.75
N ILE A 114 2.24 6.78 -5.62
CA ILE A 114 2.95 6.13 -4.52
C ILE A 114 2.06 5.19 -3.70
N CYS A 115 0.78 5.54 -3.47
CA CYS A 115 -0.09 4.73 -2.62
C CYS A 115 -0.74 3.56 -3.37
N PHE A 116 -0.99 3.70 -4.68
CA PHE A 116 -1.69 2.68 -5.46
C PHE A 116 -0.83 2.09 -6.58
N VAL A 117 -0.36 2.92 -7.51
CA VAL A 117 0.23 2.44 -8.77
C VAL A 117 1.56 1.72 -8.55
N LEU A 118 2.49 2.38 -7.87
CA LEU A 118 3.85 1.88 -7.62
C LEU A 118 3.85 0.58 -6.80
N PRO A 119 3.18 0.50 -5.63
CA PRO A 119 3.15 -0.73 -4.86
C PRO A 119 2.36 -1.85 -5.55
N ALA A 120 1.31 -1.53 -6.33
CA ALA A 120 0.60 -2.52 -7.15
C ALA A 120 1.52 -3.19 -8.17
N VAL A 121 2.25 -2.38 -8.95
CA VAL A 121 3.15 -2.88 -10.00
C VAL A 121 4.32 -3.65 -9.39
N LEU A 122 4.96 -3.11 -8.34
CA LEU A 122 6.07 -3.78 -7.68
C LEU A 122 5.64 -5.10 -7.03
N SER A 123 4.56 -5.10 -6.26
CA SER A 123 4.07 -6.31 -5.59
C SER A 123 3.61 -7.37 -6.59
N TRP A 124 2.99 -6.96 -7.70
CA TRP A 124 2.63 -7.86 -8.79
C TRP A 124 3.87 -8.48 -9.45
N ALA A 125 4.89 -7.68 -9.76
CA ALA A 125 6.14 -8.16 -10.35
C ALA A 125 6.87 -9.15 -9.42
N PHE A 126 7.00 -8.81 -8.13
CA PHE A 126 7.60 -9.71 -7.14
C PHE A 126 6.77 -10.99 -6.94
N CYS A 127 5.44 -10.88 -6.89
CA CYS A 127 4.56 -12.04 -6.79
C CYS A 127 4.71 -12.97 -8.01
N ALA A 128 4.78 -12.42 -9.21
CA ALA A 128 4.99 -13.20 -10.44
C ALA A 128 6.33 -13.94 -10.44
N LEU A 129 7.40 -13.30 -9.95
CA LEU A 129 8.72 -13.93 -9.78
C LEU A 129 8.68 -15.05 -8.72
N LEU A 130 8.09 -14.81 -7.56
CA LEU A 130 7.98 -15.81 -6.49
C LEU A 130 7.07 -16.99 -6.89
N ARG A 131 6.03 -16.76 -7.70
CA ARG A 131 5.23 -17.83 -8.31
C ARG A 131 6.05 -18.66 -9.30
N LYS A 132 6.89 -18.02 -10.13
CA LYS A 132 7.81 -18.72 -11.03
C LYS A 132 8.84 -19.59 -10.29
N TRP A 133 9.30 -19.15 -9.12
CA TRP A 133 10.17 -19.93 -8.24
C TRP A 133 9.43 -21.00 -7.41
N GLY A 134 8.10 -21.09 -7.52
CA GLY A 134 7.29 -22.06 -6.77
C GLY A 134 7.20 -21.77 -5.27
N TRP A 135 7.58 -20.57 -4.82
CA TRP A 135 7.51 -20.18 -3.41
C TRP A 135 6.09 -19.79 -2.97
N ILE A 136 5.30 -19.28 -3.90
CA ILE A 136 3.87 -18.97 -3.73
C ILE A 136 3.09 -19.88 -4.67
N ARG A 137 2.27 -20.77 -4.13
CA ARG A 137 1.39 -21.65 -4.92
C ARG A 137 0.04 -20.98 -5.15
N GLU A 138 -0.70 -21.47 -6.14
CA GLU A 138 -2.08 -21.05 -6.36
C GLU A 138 -2.94 -21.50 -5.18
N ASN A 139 -3.73 -20.58 -4.62
CA ASN A 139 -4.54 -20.68 -3.38
C ASN A 139 -3.83 -20.31 -2.07
N ASP A 140 -2.52 -20.03 -2.06
CA ASP A 140 -1.84 -19.56 -0.84
C ASP A 140 -2.35 -18.18 -0.38
N LEU A 141 -2.98 -17.40 -1.27
CA LEU A 141 -3.49 -16.05 -1.00
C LEU A 141 -5.02 -16.02 -0.93
N LYS A 142 -5.67 -17.18 -1.04
CA LYS A 142 -7.11 -17.29 -0.97
C LYS A 142 -7.59 -16.91 0.42
N LEU A 143 -8.51 -15.95 0.49
CA LEU A 143 -9.20 -15.61 1.72
C LEU A 143 -10.38 -16.56 1.87
N GLU A 144 -10.52 -17.15 3.05
CA GLU A 144 -11.80 -17.72 3.47
C GLU A 144 -12.66 -16.54 3.94
N MET A 145 -13.52 -16.06 3.03
CA MET A 145 -14.53 -15.04 3.30
C MET A 145 -15.84 -15.68 3.75
#